data_AF-A0A973MDS4-F1
#
_entry.id   AF-A0A973MDS4-F1
#
_cell.length_a   1.000
_cell.length_b   1.000
_cell.length_c   1.000
_cell.angle_alpha   90.00
_cell.angle_beta   90.00
_cell.angle_gamma   90.00
#
_symmetry.space_group_name_H-M   'P 1'
#
loop_
_entity.id
_entity.type
_entity.pdbx_description
1 polymer ?
#
loop_
_entity_poly.entity_id
_entity_poly.type
_entity_poly.pdbx_seq_one_letter_code
_entity_poly.pdbx_strand_id
1 'polypeptide(L)'
;MPELSTAPDSREGVLRRSYVVPAGVVIGVALEVIGKLWDDSWHAHHGDLGSVAALFQAHFLIFAGAALVLAAAVAWVRRRPSRGLPVMVLLAGAVAQVVGLVWDSIRHVQGEEAPPAHVLIFGGLAVGVVGLVWAVVSSGFPARGASASSPAGR
;
A
#
# COMPACT_ATOMS: atom_id res chain seq x y z
N MET A 1 34.54 -35.98 33.83
CA MET A 1 34.13 -34.56 33.71
C MET A 1 33.12 -34.48 32.57
N PRO A 2 31.97 -33.80 32.72
CA PRO A 2 31.00 -33.69 31.64
C PRO A 2 31.49 -32.71 30.58
N GLU A 3 31.39 -33.09 29.31
CA GLU A 3 31.69 -32.20 28.18
C GLU A 3 30.61 -31.11 28.08
N LEU A 4 31.05 -29.85 28.08
CA LEU A 4 30.20 -28.70 27.80
C LEU A 4 29.82 -28.71 26.32
N SER A 5 28.63 -29.24 26.02
CA SER A 5 28.06 -29.23 24.67
C SER A 5 27.95 -27.80 24.15
N THR A 6 28.82 -27.43 23.23
CA THR A 6 28.78 -26.18 22.48
C THR A 6 27.69 -26.26 21.40
N ALA A 7 26.44 -26.37 21.83
CA ALA A 7 25.30 -26.31 20.93
C ALA A 7 25.34 -24.95 20.18
N PRO A 8 25.44 -24.94 18.84
CA PRO A 8 25.53 -23.69 18.09
C PRO A 8 24.26 -22.88 18.32
N ASP A 9 24.43 -21.59 18.60
CA ASP A 9 23.34 -20.70 19.00
C ASP A 9 22.31 -20.57 17.87
N SER A 10 21.18 -21.26 18.01
CA SER A 10 20.14 -21.40 16.98
C SER A 10 19.40 -20.10 16.67
N ARG A 11 19.83 -18.99 17.27
CA ARG A 11 19.31 -17.62 17.10
C ARG A 11 19.83 -16.92 15.84
N GLU A 12 20.93 -17.35 15.23
CA GLU A 12 21.39 -16.75 13.95
C GLU A 12 20.52 -17.15 12.74
N GLY A 13 19.68 -18.18 12.89
CA GLY A 13 18.76 -18.68 11.87
C GLY A 13 17.52 -17.82 11.59
N VAL A 14 17.43 -16.59 12.08
CA VAL A 14 16.33 -15.66 11.75
C VAL A 14 16.48 -15.18 10.31
N LEU A 15 16.04 -16.04 9.39
CA LEU A 15 15.97 -15.79 7.94
C LEU A 15 15.34 -14.42 7.67
N ARG A 16 16.16 -13.44 7.28
CA ARG A 16 15.72 -12.11 6.84
C ARG A 16 14.82 -12.25 5.62
N ARG A 17 13.52 -12.38 5.84
CA ARG A 17 12.51 -12.45 4.79
C ARG A 17 12.31 -11.08 4.17
N SER A 18 13.13 -10.72 3.19
CA SER A 18 12.97 -9.47 2.43
C SER A 18 11.52 -9.31 1.93
N TYR A 19 10.87 -8.18 2.24
CA TYR A 19 9.58 -7.86 1.66
C TYR A 19 9.81 -7.08 0.38
N VAL A 20 9.69 -7.79 -0.75
CA VAL A 20 9.47 -7.12 -2.03
C VAL A 20 8.05 -6.56 -2.00
N VAL A 21 7.93 -5.24 -1.98
CA VAL A 21 6.66 -4.53 -2.19
C VAL A 21 6.16 -4.90 -3.59
N PRO A 22 4.88 -5.32 -3.76
CA PRO A 22 4.33 -5.56 -5.08
C PRO A 22 4.33 -4.26 -5.88
N ALA A 23 4.83 -4.30 -7.12
CA ALA A 23 4.84 -3.14 -8.01
C ALA A 23 3.45 -2.49 -8.15
N GLY A 24 2.37 -3.30 -8.11
CA GLY A 24 0.99 -2.79 -8.12
C GLY A 24 0.66 -1.85 -6.96
N VAL A 25 1.21 -2.05 -5.75
CA VAL A 25 1.00 -1.10 -4.63
C VAL A 25 1.66 0.25 -4.94
N VAL A 26 2.90 0.22 -5.47
CA VAL A 26 3.64 1.44 -5.81
C VAL A 26 2.97 2.19 -6.97
N ILE A 27 2.55 1.48 -8.01
CA ILE A 27 1.83 2.05 -9.16
C ILE A 27 0.47 2.59 -8.73
N GLY A 28 -0.26 1.89 -7.85
CA GLY A 28 -1.55 2.34 -7.33
C GLY A 28 -1.43 3.65 -6.56
N VAL A 29 -0.49 3.75 -5.62
CA VAL A 29 -0.21 5.00 -4.89
C VAL A 29 0.22 6.13 -5.84
N ALA A 30 1.02 5.84 -6.87
CA ALA A 30 1.39 6.83 -7.87
C ALA A 30 0.18 7.32 -8.70
N LEU A 31 -0.75 6.43 -9.06
CA LEU A 31 -2.00 6.79 -9.74
C LEU A 31 -2.91 7.65 -8.85
N GLU A 32 -2.95 7.41 -7.53
CA GLU A 32 -3.70 8.27 -6.60
C GLU A 32 -3.11 9.67 -6.49
N VAL A 33 -1.78 9.79 -6.41
CA VAL A 33 -1.09 11.11 -6.36
C VAL A 33 -1.31 11.90 -7.66
N ILE A 34 -1.11 11.27 -8.82
CA ILE A 34 -1.37 11.91 -10.12
C ILE A 34 -2.86 12.20 -10.26
N GLY A 35 -3.72 11.30 -9.76
CA GLY A 35 -5.16 11.45 -9.75
C GLY A 35 -5.64 12.64 -8.92
N LYS A 36 -5.02 12.92 -7.78
CA LYS A 36 -5.37 14.11 -7.00
C LYS A 36 -4.96 15.42 -7.69
N LEU A 37 -3.78 15.45 -8.31
CA LEU A 37 -3.36 16.60 -9.13
C LEU A 37 -4.28 16.82 -10.34
N TRP A 38 -4.76 15.75 -10.94
CA TRP A 38 -5.73 15.80 -12.03
C TRP A 38 -7.11 16.27 -11.54
N ASP A 39 -7.60 15.75 -10.42
CA ASP A 39 -8.85 16.13 -9.76
C ASP A 39 -8.89 17.63 -9.42
N ASP A 40 -7.85 18.15 -8.75
CA ASP A 40 -7.67 19.59 -8.47
C ASP A 40 -7.70 20.43 -9.76
N SER A 41 -7.02 19.96 -10.81
CA SER A 41 -7.00 20.62 -12.12
C SER A 41 -8.36 20.55 -12.84
N TRP A 42 -9.10 19.45 -12.70
CA TRP A 42 -10.41 19.26 -13.32
C TRP A 42 -11.43 20.20 -12.71
N HIS A 43 -11.50 20.26 -11.38
CA HIS A 43 -12.40 21.14 -10.64
C HIS A 43 -12.15 22.63 -10.91
N ALA A 44 -10.89 23.04 -11.09
CA ALA A 44 -10.53 24.40 -11.48
C ALA A 44 -11.12 24.86 -12.83
N HIS A 45 -11.59 23.91 -13.67
CA HIS A 45 -12.14 24.20 -15.01
C HIS A 45 -13.62 23.80 -15.19
N HIS A 46 -14.18 22.90 -14.37
CA HIS A 46 -15.49 22.26 -14.65
C HIS A 46 -16.56 22.44 -13.56
N GLY A 47 -16.23 22.99 -12.38
CA GLY A 47 -17.20 23.22 -11.32
C GLY A 47 -17.69 21.93 -10.64
N ASP A 48 -19.01 21.82 -10.46
CA ASP A 48 -19.64 20.74 -9.67
C ASP A 48 -19.80 19.42 -10.44
N LEU A 49 -19.74 18.31 -9.70
CA LEU A 49 -19.81 16.93 -10.20
C LEU A 49 -21.25 16.48 -10.51
N GLY A 50 -22.03 17.31 -11.21
CA GLY A 50 -23.47 17.12 -11.46
C GLY A 50 -23.86 15.93 -12.34
N SER A 51 -22.95 14.99 -12.63
CA SER A 51 -23.26 13.75 -13.34
C SER A 51 -22.24 12.64 -13.05
N VAL A 52 -22.65 11.37 -13.24
CA VAL A 52 -21.76 10.20 -13.17
C VAL A 52 -20.59 10.31 -14.16
N ALA A 53 -20.82 10.91 -15.34
CA ALA A 53 -19.76 11.13 -16.33
C ALA A 53 -18.70 12.13 -15.84
N ALA A 54 -19.12 13.25 -15.24
CA ALA A 54 -18.23 14.22 -14.61
C ALA A 54 -17.46 13.60 -13.44
N LEU A 55 -18.15 12.84 -12.57
CA LEU A 55 -17.55 12.10 -11.47
C LEU A 55 -16.41 11.18 -11.94
N PHE A 56 -16.64 10.37 -12.97
CA PHE A 56 -15.60 9.53 -13.56
C PHE A 56 -14.48 10.34 -14.21
N GLN A 57 -14.78 11.42 -14.92
CA GLN A 57 -13.76 12.27 -15.55
C GLN A 57 -12.82 12.93 -14.52
N ALA A 58 -13.34 13.39 -13.39
CA ALA A 58 -12.54 13.93 -12.30
C ALA A 58 -11.72 12.82 -11.59
N HIS A 59 -12.35 11.68 -11.25
CA HIS A 59 -11.77 10.74 -10.29
C HIS A 59 -11.16 9.45 -10.87
N PHE A 60 -11.19 9.20 -12.18
CA PHE A 60 -10.80 7.88 -12.73
C PHE A 60 -9.42 7.38 -12.29
N LEU A 61 -8.44 8.28 -12.14
CA LEU A 61 -7.09 7.93 -11.67
C LEU A 61 -7.06 7.55 -10.18
N ILE A 62 -7.84 8.25 -9.35
CA ILE A 62 -8.00 7.93 -7.92
C ILE A 62 -8.70 6.57 -7.77
N PHE A 63 -9.77 6.34 -8.53
CA PHE A 63 -10.48 5.05 -8.55
C PHE A 63 -9.58 3.90 -9.02
N ALA A 64 -8.83 4.11 -10.11
CA ALA A 64 -7.89 3.10 -10.64
C ALA A 64 -6.74 2.82 -9.65
N GLY A 65 -6.22 3.86 -9.00
CA GLY A 65 -5.17 3.76 -7.99
C GLY A 65 -5.62 2.96 -6.77
N ALA A 66 -6.72 3.37 -6.12
CA ALA A 66 -7.25 2.71 -4.93
C ALA A 66 -7.65 1.24 -5.21
N ALA A 67 -8.28 0.97 -6.35
CA ALA A 67 -8.60 -0.39 -6.78
C ALA A 67 -7.33 -1.25 -6.98
N LEU A 68 -6.27 -0.69 -7.56
CA LEU A 68 -5.00 -1.38 -7.77
C LEU A 68 -4.24 -1.61 -6.45
N VAL A 69 -4.22 -0.63 -5.53
CA VAL A 69 -3.66 -0.80 -4.18
C VAL A 69 -4.37 -1.92 -3.44
N LEU A 70 -5.71 -1.91 -3.41
CA LEU A 70 -6.51 -2.95 -2.77
C LEU A 70 -6.25 -4.34 -3.38
N ALA A 71 -6.30 -4.47 -4.71
CA ALA A 71 -6.04 -5.73 -5.40
C ALA A 71 -4.62 -6.25 -5.15
N ALA A 72 -3.61 -5.36 -5.18
CA ALA A 72 -2.23 -5.72 -4.92
C ALA A 72 -1.99 -6.12 -3.45
N ALA A 73 -2.62 -5.43 -2.49
CA ALA A 73 -2.57 -5.77 -1.07
C ALA A 73 -3.22 -7.14 -0.79
N VAL A 74 -4.41 -7.41 -1.34
CA VAL A 74 -5.08 -8.72 -1.25
C VAL A 74 -4.19 -9.83 -1.86
N ALA A 75 -3.61 -9.61 -3.04
CA ALA A 75 -2.71 -10.56 -3.66
C ALA A 75 -1.42 -10.79 -2.83
N TRP A 76 -0.92 -9.75 -2.16
CA TRP A 76 0.25 -9.83 -1.28
C TRP A 76 -0.02 -10.70 -0.04
N VAL A 77 -1.14 -10.46 0.64
CA VAL A 77 -1.62 -11.26 1.77
C VAL A 77 -1.76 -12.72 1.37
N ARG A 78 -2.51 -13.00 0.28
CA ARG A 78 -2.77 -14.38 -0.19
C ARG A 78 -1.49 -15.13 -0.54
N ARG A 79 -0.49 -14.46 -1.12
CA ARG A 79 0.79 -15.09 -1.52
C ARG A 79 1.72 -15.40 -0.34
N ARG A 80 1.70 -14.62 0.74
CA ARG A 80 2.53 -14.86 1.94
C ARG A 80 1.78 -14.47 3.24
N PRO A 81 0.85 -15.33 3.73
CA PRO A 81 0.01 -15.01 4.89
C PRO A 81 0.80 -14.77 6.20
N SER A 82 2.04 -15.26 6.28
CA SER A 82 2.95 -15.02 7.43
C SER A 82 3.72 -13.69 7.38
N ARG A 83 3.39 -12.74 6.50
CA ARG A 83 4.08 -11.44 6.45
C ARG A 83 3.75 -10.47 7.60
N GLY A 84 2.69 -10.74 8.36
CA GLY A 84 2.42 -10.05 9.62
C GLY A 84 1.64 -8.74 9.50
N LEU A 85 1.55 -8.06 10.64
CA LEU A 85 0.71 -6.88 10.90
C LEU A 85 0.86 -5.71 9.90
N PRO A 86 2.05 -5.36 9.36
CA PRO A 86 2.18 -4.23 8.43
C PRO A 86 1.31 -4.33 7.18
N VAL A 87 1.21 -5.53 6.59
CA VAL A 87 0.42 -5.76 5.37
C VAL A 87 -1.09 -5.77 5.69
N MET A 88 -1.47 -6.14 6.91
CA MET A 88 -2.86 -6.03 7.37
C MET A 88 -3.27 -4.57 7.60
N VAL A 89 -2.36 -3.73 8.12
CA VAL A 89 -2.58 -2.28 8.22
C VAL A 89 -2.73 -1.65 6.83
N LEU A 90 -1.87 -2.01 5.86
CA LEU A 90 -2.02 -1.58 4.47
C LEU A 90 -3.38 -1.97 3.88
N LEU A 91 -3.79 -3.24 4.06
CA LEU A 91 -5.07 -3.74 3.56
C LEU A 91 -6.27 -3.05 4.22
N ALA A 92 -6.22 -2.83 5.53
CA ALA A 92 -7.29 -2.11 6.26
C ALA A 92 -7.44 -0.67 5.77
N GLY A 93 -6.31 0.03 5.53
CA GLY A 93 -6.31 1.37 4.93
C GLY A 93 -6.94 1.39 3.54
N ALA A 94 -6.51 0.49 2.65
CA ALA A 94 -7.06 0.38 1.29
C ALA A 94 -8.56 0.04 1.27
N VAL A 95 -9.04 -0.82 2.18
CA VAL A 95 -10.47 -1.11 2.33
C VAL A 95 -11.25 0.11 2.82
N ALA A 96 -10.76 0.79 3.86
CA ALA A 96 -11.41 2.01 4.38
C ALA A 96 -11.50 3.11 3.30
N GLN A 97 -10.43 3.30 2.52
CA GLN A 97 -10.37 4.26 1.43
C GLN A 97 -11.38 3.92 0.32
N VAL A 98 -11.46 2.67 -0.13
CA VAL A 98 -12.43 2.24 -1.16
C VAL A 98 -13.88 2.36 -0.66
N VAL A 99 -14.16 2.04 0.61
CA VAL A 99 -15.48 2.28 1.21
C VAL A 99 -15.82 3.76 1.24
N GLY A 100 -14.85 4.62 1.59
CA GLY A 100 -14.96 6.06 1.52
C GLY A 100 -15.30 6.55 0.11
N LEU A 101 -14.51 6.17 -0.90
CA LEU A 101 -14.72 6.55 -2.30
C LEU A 101 -16.10 6.13 -2.84
N VAL A 102 -16.59 4.94 -2.47
CA VAL A 102 -17.91 4.46 -2.89
C VAL A 102 -19.02 5.27 -2.22
N TRP A 103 -18.92 5.55 -0.92
CA TRP A 103 -19.90 6.37 -0.20
C TRP A 103 -19.94 7.79 -0.76
N ASP A 104 -18.77 8.40 -0.94
CA ASP A 104 -18.58 9.74 -1.49
C ASP A 104 -19.19 9.89 -2.89
N SER A 105 -18.85 8.95 -3.79
CA SER A 105 -19.42 8.86 -5.14
C SER A 105 -20.95 8.81 -5.15
N ILE A 106 -21.56 8.08 -4.22
CA ILE A 106 -23.03 7.99 -4.10
C ILE A 106 -23.62 9.35 -3.69
N ARG A 107 -22.95 10.10 -2.81
CA ARG A 107 -23.40 11.42 -2.35
C ARG A 107 -23.23 12.50 -3.42
N HIS A 108 -22.11 12.53 -4.13
CA HIS A 108 -21.95 13.46 -5.26
C HIS A 108 -23.00 13.23 -6.36
N VAL A 109 -23.38 11.98 -6.66
CA VAL A 109 -24.48 11.68 -7.60
C VAL A 109 -25.86 12.13 -7.08
N GLN A 110 -26.01 12.32 -5.77
CA GLN A 110 -27.20 12.91 -5.13
C GLN A 110 -27.15 14.44 -5.04
N GLY A 111 -26.03 15.08 -5.39
CA GLY A 111 -25.79 16.51 -5.14
C GLY A 111 -25.54 16.84 -3.66
N GLU A 112 -25.09 15.85 -2.87
CA GLU A 112 -24.80 15.99 -1.44
C GLU A 112 -23.29 15.92 -1.17
N GLU A 113 -22.83 16.69 -0.18
CA GLU A 113 -21.47 16.60 0.39
C GLU A 113 -21.34 15.47 1.42
N ALA A 114 -20.16 14.83 1.49
CA ALA A 114 -19.93 13.68 2.36
C ALA A 114 -18.68 13.79 3.28
N PRO A 115 -18.60 14.76 4.21
CA PRO A 115 -17.43 14.92 5.08
C PRO A 115 -16.95 13.64 5.81
N PRO A 116 -17.82 12.72 6.30
CA PRO A 116 -17.37 11.45 6.86
C PRO A 116 -16.73 10.50 5.85
N ALA A 117 -17.14 10.55 4.58
CA ALA A 117 -16.55 9.75 3.51
C ALA A 117 -15.15 10.27 3.16
N HIS A 118 -14.95 11.59 3.09
CA HIS A 118 -13.62 12.21 3.00
C HIS A 118 -12.67 11.73 4.12
N VAL A 119 -13.15 11.63 5.36
CA VAL A 119 -12.35 11.10 6.48
C VAL A 119 -11.95 9.64 6.26
N LEU A 120 -12.82 8.80 5.69
CA LEU A 120 -12.48 7.42 5.33
C LEU A 120 -11.49 7.34 4.16
N ILE A 121 -11.59 8.23 3.17
CA ILE A 121 -10.67 8.32 2.03
C ILE A 121 -9.26 8.69 2.53
N PHE A 122 -9.12 9.86 3.16
CA PHE A 122 -7.82 10.37 3.60
C PHE A 122 -7.23 9.57 4.78
N GLY A 123 -8.07 9.14 5.72
CA GLY A 123 -7.67 8.28 6.82
C GLY A 123 -7.26 6.88 6.35
N GLY A 124 -8.02 6.30 5.40
CA GLY A 124 -7.69 5.03 4.76
C GLY A 124 -6.35 5.07 4.02
N LEU A 125 -6.13 6.13 3.22
CA LEU A 125 -4.85 6.36 2.54
C LEU A 125 -3.70 6.51 3.54
N ALA A 126 -3.86 7.34 4.59
CA ALA A 126 -2.83 7.54 5.61
C ALA A 126 -2.46 6.23 6.34
N VAL A 127 -3.46 5.43 6.75
CA VAL A 127 -3.27 4.10 7.33
C VAL A 127 -2.59 3.16 6.33
N GLY A 128 -2.98 3.21 5.05
CA GLY A 128 -2.36 2.48 3.95
C GLY A 128 -0.87 2.77 3.83
N VAL A 129 -0.50 4.05 3.77
CA VAL A 129 0.89 4.53 3.72
C VAL A 129 1.68 4.10 4.95
N VAL A 130 1.12 4.20 6.16
CA VAL A 130 1.78 3.70 7.39
C VAL A 130 2.07 2.20 7.30
N GLY A 131 1.10 1.39 6.85
CA GLY A 131 1.29 -0.05 6.65
C GLY A 131 2.37 -0.38 5.60
N LEU A 132 2.40 0.38 4.50
CA LEU A 132 3.41 0.25 3.43
C LEU A 132 4.81 0.62 3.93
N VAL A 133 4.97 1.78 4.57
CA VAL A 133 6.26 2.23 5.14
C VAL A 133 6.76 1.23 6.17
N TRP A 134 5.88 0.75 7.05
CA TRP A 134 6.25 -0.28 8.03
C TRP A 134 6.71 -1.58 7.36
N ALA A 135 6.01 -2.06 6.31
CA ALA A 135 6.42 -3.24 5.56
C ALA A 135 7.77 -3.08 4.85
N VAL A 136 8.07 -1.88 4.32
CA VAL A 136 9.38 -1.55 3.73
C VAL A 136 10.47 -1.56 4.80
N VAL A 137 10.30 -0.84 5.90
CA VAL A 137 11.30 -0.73 6.97
C VAL A 137 11.55 -2.09 7.64
N SER A 138 10.49 -2.87 7.89
CA SER A 138 10.61 -4.22 8.49
C SER A 138 11.25 -5.26 7.57
N SER A 139 11.51 -4.93 6.30
CA SER A 139 12.21 -5.83 5.37
C SER A 139 13.70 -5.96 5.66
N GLY A 140 14.29 -4.90 6.21
CA GLY A 140 15.72 -4.67 6.15
C GLY A 140 16.20 -4.42 4.70
N PHE A 141 17.11 -3.47 4.53
CA PHE A 141 17.85 -3.39 3.27
C PHE A 141 18.67 -4.68 3.10
N PRO A 142 18.70 -5.30 1.90
CA PRO A 142 19.65 -6.37 1.64
C PRO A 142 21.05 -5.81 1.83
N ALA A 143 21.84 -6.41 2.71
CA ALA A 143 23.19 -5.96 3.00
C ALA A 143 24.04 -6.07 1.73
N ARG A 144 24.28 -4.92 1.08
CA ARG A 144 25.20 -4.78 -0.05
C ARG A 144 26.64 -4.93 0.45
N GLY A 145 27.01 -6.15 0.86
CA GLY A 145 28.23 -6.38 1.62
C GLY A 145 28.71 -7.84 1.65
N ALA A 146 27.90 -8.81 1.24
CA ALA A 146 28.39 -10.15 0.89
C ALA A 146 29.06 -10.12 -0.50
N SER A 147 30.07 -9.25 -0.63
CA SER A 147 31.04 -9.31 -1.72
C SER A 147 31.63 -10.71 -1.70
N ALA A 148 31.49 -11.46 -2.79
CA ALA A 148 32.07 -12.78 -2.92
C ALA A 148 33.60 -12.65 -2.74
N SER A 149 34.09 -13.01 -1.55
CA SER A 149 35.51 -13.15 -1.29
C SER A 149 36.06 -14.19 -2.27
N SER A 150 37.02 -13.75 -3.08
CA SER A 150 37.57 -14.39 -4.27
C SER A 150 37.63 -15.92 -4.26
N PRO A 151 37.56 -16.57 -5.45
CA PRO A 151 37.98 -17.95 -5.60
C PRO A 151 39.48 -18.06 -5.28
N ALA A 152 39.80 -18.37 -4.02
CA ALA A 152 41.12 -18.83 -3.60
C ALA A 152 41.28 -20.25 -4.16
N GLY A 153 41.86 -20.35 -5.36
CA GLY A 153 41.82 -21.57 -6.14
C GLY A 153 42.73 -22.69 -5.63
N ARG A 154 42.45 -23.88 -6.16
CA ARG A 154 43.42 -24.82 -6.76
C ARG A 154 42.67 -25.76 -7.70
#